data_AF-A0A4Q0GN99-F1
#
_entry.id   AF-A0A4Q0GN99-F1
#
_cell.length_a   1.000
_cell.length_b   1.000
_cell.length_c   1.000
_cell.angle_alpha   90.00
_cell.angle_beta   90.00
_cell.angle_gamma   90.00
#
_symmetry.space_group_name_H-M   'P 1'
#
loop_
_entity.id
_entity.type
_entity.pdbx_description
1 polymer ?
#
loop_
_entity_poly.entity_id
_entity_poly.type
_entity_poly.pdbx_seq_one_letter_code
_entity_poly.pdbx_strand_id
1 'polypeptide(L)' 'MRVKVADSWHGVDTTRAIMIELSDADRRNIANMVPGARFYACFDDKDARTTDEKLAWMRGQ' A
#
# COMPACT_ATOMS: atom_id res chain seq x y z
N MET A 1 -8.69 -10.07 9.96
CA MET A 1 -7.72 -9.44 9.04
C MET A 1 -7.84 -7.92 9.21
N ARG A 2 -6.78 -7.14 9.05
CA ARG A 2 -6.88 -5.67 9.07
C ARG A 2 -6.19 -5.09 7.85
N VAL A 3 -6.77 -4.04 7.27
CA VAL A 3 -6.22 -3.32 6.12
C VAL A 3 -5.99 -1.88 6.54
N LYS A 4 -4.82 -1.33 6.21
CA LYS A 4 -4.56 0.11 6.39
C LYS A 4 -5.00 0.82 5.12
N VAL A 5 -5.89 1.80 5.25
CA VAL A 5 -6.32 2.68 4.15
C VAL A 5 -5.98 4.10 4.58
N ALA A 6 -5.08 4.74 3.82
CA ALA A 6 -4.45 6.00 4.22
C ALA A 6 -3.87 5.91 5.65
N ASP A 7 -4.42 6.67 6.58
CA ASP A 7 -3.91 6.81 7.95
C ASP A 7 -4.68 5.95 8.97
N SER A 8 -5.70 5.21 8.50
CA SER A 8 -6.64 4.48 9.35
C SER A 8 -6.51 2.96 9.17
N TRP A 9 -6.65 2.23 10.27
CA TRP A 9 -6.75 0.77 10.25
C TRP A 9 -8.20 0.34 10.29
N HIS A 10 -8.60 -0.49 9.35
CA HIS A 10 -9.94 -1.02 9.27
C HIS A 10 -9.93 -2.53 9.53
N GLY A 11 -10.78 -2.98 10.45
CA GLY A 11 -11.02 -4.40 10.70
C GLY A 11 -11.92 -5.00 9.63
N VAL A 12 -11.59 -6.21 9.18
CA VAL A 12 -12.45 -7.01 8.29
C VAL A 12 -12.99 -8.20 9.09
N ASP A 13 -14.31 -8.34 9.12
CA ASP A 13 -15.03 -9.46 9.72
C ASP A 13 -16.13 -9.98 8.78
N THR A 14 -16.83 -11.05 9.21
CA THR A 14 -17.88 -11.71 8.40
C THR A 14 -19.13 -10.88 8.19
N THR A 15 -19.29 -9.78 8.92
CA THR A 15 -20.44 -8.89 8.89
C THR A 15 -20.13 -7.55 8.19
N ARG A 16 -18.85 -7.21 8.03
CA ARG A 16 -18.38 -5.95 7.45
C ARG A 16 -17.23 -6.18 6.48
N ALA A 17 -17.58 -6.26 5.19
CA ALA A 17 -16.63 -6.23 4.11
C ALA A 17 -16.11 -4.80 3.88
N ILE A 18 -14.86 -4.71 3.42
CA ILE A 18 -14.26 -3.45 2.96
C ILE A 18 -14.13 -3.56 1.44
N MET A 19 -14.70 -2.60 0.74
CA MET A 19 -14.49 -2.44 -0.69
C MET A 19 -13.47 -1.32 -0.92
N ILE A 20 -12.42 -1.62 -1.67
CA ILE A 20 -11.44 -0.63 -2.14
C ILE A 20 -11.62 -0.51 -3.65
N GLU A 21 -12.01 0.66 -4.11
CA GLU A 21 -12.09 0.96 -5.53
C GLU A 21 -10.71 1.38 -6.04
N LEU A 22 -10.23 0.71 -7.08
CA LEU A 22 -8.96 1.02 -7.71
C LEU A 22 -9.19 1.83 -8.98
N SER A 23 -8.59 3.02 -9.04
CA SER A 23 -8.55 3.81 -10.27
C SER A 23 -7.70 3.12 -11.33
N ASP A 24 -7.80 3.57 -12.58
CA ASP A 24 -6.95 3.07 -13.66
C ASP A 24 -5.46 3.33 -13.41
N ALA A 25 -5.13 4.41 -12.70
CA ALA A 25 -3.76 4.71 -12.30
C ALA A 25 -3.24 3.68 -11.27
N ASP A 26 -4.05 3.35 -10.26
CA ASP A 26 -3.69 2.35 -9.25
C ASP A 26 -3.45 0.99 -9.91
N ARG A 27 -4.35 0.58 -10.81
CA ARG A 27 -4.23 -0.68 -11.56
C ARG A 27 -2.93 -0.76 -12.35
N ARG A 28 -2.54 0.32 -13.04
CA ARG A 28 -1.26 0.38 -13.76
C ARG A 28 -0.08 0.29 -12.81
N ASN A 29 -0.14 0.98 -11.68
CA ASN A 29 0.98 1.02 -10.73
C ASN A 29 1.25 -0.34 -10.07
N ILE A 30 0.21 -1.17 -9.87
CA ILE A 30 0.36 -2.52 -9.29
C ILE A 30 0.43 -3.64 -10.34
N ALA A 31 0.26 -3.35 -11.64
CA ALA A 31 0.13 -4.36 -12.70
C ALA A 31 1.30 -5.34 -12.76
N ASN A 32 2.51 -4.89 -12.40
CA ASN A 32 3.74 -5.68 -12.43
C ASN A 32 4.21 -6.08 -11.02
N MET A 33 3.32 -6.08 -10.03
CA MET A 33 3.68 -6.50 -8.68
C MET A 33 4.05 -7.99 -8.68
N VAL A 34 5.25 -8.31 -8.17
CA VAL A 34 5.71 -9.70 -8.11
C VAL A 34 4.82 -10.54 -7.18
N PRO A 35 4.56 -11.84 -7.49
CA PRO A 35 3.66 -12.67 -6.69
C PRO A 35 4.01 -12.80 -5.20
N GLY A 36 5.27 -12.56 -4.84
CA GLY A 36 5.75 -12.59 -3.44
C GLY A 36 5.78 -11.24 -2.73
N ALA A 37 5.37 -10.13 -3.38
CA ALA A 37 5.42 -8.82 -2.76
C ALA A 37 4.42 -8.72 -1.61
N ARG A 38 4.91 -8.28 -0.44
CA ARG A 38 4.11 -8.13 0.79
C ARG A 38 3.83 -6.66 1.14
N PHE A 39 4.51 -5.74 0.46
CA PHE A 39 4.44 -4.30 0.70
C PHE A 39 4.40 -3.58 -0.64
N TYR A 40 3.59 -2.53 -0.72
CA TYR A 40 3.52 -1.64 -1.87
C TYR A 40 3.42 -0.21 -1.35
N ALA A 41 4.15 0.71 -1.97
CA ALA A 41 4.09 2.13 -1.67
C ALA A 41 4.36 2.91 -2.96
N CYS A 42 3.62 4.00 -3.14
CA CYS A 42 3.92 5.01 -4.13
C CYS A 42 4.46 6.23 -3.39
N PHE A 43 5.61 6.74 -3.83
CA PHE A 43 6.22 7.95 -3.27
C PHE A 43 6.12 9.06 -4.31
N ASP A 44 5.94 10.29 -3.85
CA ASP A 44 5.97 11.46 -4.73
C ASP A 44 7.36 11.62 -5.35
N ASP A 45 7.44 12.12 -6.59
CA ASP A 45 8.71 12.37 -7.27
C ASP A 45 9.58 13.40 -6.53
N LYS A 46 8.97 14.27 -5.72
CA LYS A 46 9.66 15.26 -4.86
C LYS A 46 10.01 14.72 -3.47
N ASP A 47 9.71 13.45 -3.19
CA ASP A 47 10.05 12.83 -1.90
C ASP A 47 11.57 12.72 -1.75
N ALA A 48 12.11 13.54 -0.85
CA ALA A 48 13.54 13.68 -0.59
C ALA A 48 14.17 12.46 0.10
N ARG A 49 13.37 11.48 0.56
CA ARG A 49 13.91 10.26 1.18
C ARG A 49 14.68 9.44 0.17
N THR A 50 15.82 8.94 0.61
CA THR A 50 16.62 7.94 -0.09
C THR A 50 15.86 6.63 -0.24
N THR A 51 16.32 5.77 -1.16
CA THR A 51 15.75 4.43 -1.33
C THR A 51 15.77 3.63 -0.03
N ASP A 52 16.84 3.71 0.75
CA ASP A 52 16.97 2.97 2.01
C ASP A 52 15.96 3.46 3.07
N GLU A 53 15.74 4.78 3.18
CA GLU A 53 14.73 5.35 4.08
C GLU A 53 13.30 4.97 3.66
N LYS A 54 13.03 4.94 2.35
CA LYS A 54 11.74 4.48 1.81
C LYS A 54 11.51 3.00 2.14
N LEU A 55 12.54 2.17 2.00
CA LEU A 55 12.48 0.74 2.37
C LEU A 55 12.33 0.52 3.88
N ALA A 56 13.03 1.30 4.71
CA ALA A 56 12.88 1.26 6.16
C ALA A 56 11.44 1.59 6.58
N TRP A 57 10.88 2.67 6.02
CA TRP A 57 9.48 3.05 6.24
C TRP A 57 8.51 1.92 5.85
N MET A 58 8.70 1.30 4.68
CA MET A 58 7.83 0.20 4.23
C MET A 58 7.88 -1.02 5.16
N ARG A 59 9.03 -1.26 5.82
CA ARG A 59 9.23 -2.34 6.78
C ARG A 59 8.72 -2.01 8.18
N GLY A 60 8.37 -0.75 8.44
CA GLY A 60 8.00 -0.26 9.77
C GLY A 60 9.19 -0.21 10.74
N GLN A 61 10.39 0.08 10.21
CA GLN A 61 11.62 0.29 10.99
C GLN A 61 11.96 1.77 11.10
#